data_AF-A0A2N1UFD5-F1
#
_entry.id   AF-A0A2N1UFD5-F1
#
_cell.length_a   1.000
_cell.length_b   1.000
_cell.length_c   1.000
_cell.angle_alpha   90.00
_cell.angle_beta   90.00
_cell.angle_gamma   90.00
#
_symmetry.space_group_name_H-M   'P 1'
#
loop_
_entity.id
_entity.type
_entity.pdbx_description
1 polymer ?
#
loop_
_entity_poly.entity_id
_entity_poly.type
_entity_poly.pdbx_seq_one_letter_code
_entity_poly.pdbx_strand_id
1 'polypeptide(L)'
;MRNRAVTRFLFVFLLAFAGNLAAAPDIDRLFPQILDNSFFGDLVSNTGSERAIFVELAAVEKIFYLRHSDGHFIMNSSLSEAEEKLLHPQVFTGRKTLFSPLKQNGEPLYEKGIACISDGQSDRNSQWQFLYVPFNIEGKINDAFVSDLGNLKITIDIAYLKSKEALETILQSLFGNNAKLCRQVRLNRYYLFRDNYYGPVEFIKDRTSDNIIFPPVHKATLNKSVSDRPEKSEKDRKLVIDLIAHEKHLYSQDMRLKLGMVPGFVKINWQYLDNTDIGSGQNHLVFLSTGPGINYFDDPWKQPRNNVPCPRLYFHKDIVNLDRIQLYPTYSIEPKEKGTGRLAAINIFQKTTKQVADLHKQVLWSNTDLKVSLLSEIEEGLCQYGLTNKSADLEPGFVFKRCFFNGNIVNNEIRIYQAAAVRDYMTAVIVPPDSAEAYRQAYQSEMANKCEHWDYNCGVHFSRLFVEAIESNDSGFRETWLMMQLKESHPTLSRVMHRARQNDKRRAFSKIADKVSAMARRQGRKFFLTPYFSHYQALTRQKYEFWLEYLESYRNRDKLAPVRFKRFTEFYRYLEKICD
;
A
#
# COMPACT_ATOMS: atom_id res chain seq x y z
N MET A 1 -24.82 -12.08 47.06
CA MET A 1 -25.51 -12.72 45.91
C MET A 1 -25.35 -11.93 44.60
N ARG A 2 -24.11 -11.62 44.19
CA ARG A 2 -23.77 -10.97 42.91
C ARG A 2 -22.56 -11.71 42.35
N ASN A 3 -22.76 -12.61 41.40
CA ASN A 3 -21.74 -13.04 40.42
C ASN A 3 -22.22 -14.21 39.55
N ARG A 4 -23.16 -15.05 40.01
CA ARG A 4 -23.59 -16.23 39.22
C ARG A 4 -24.27 -15.88 37.88
N ALA A 5 -24.93 -14.73 37.77
CA ALA A 5 -25.55 -14.29 36.51
C ALA A 5 -24.52 -13.81 35.48
N VAL A 6 -23.48 -13.09 35.92
CA VAL A 6 -22.39 -12.60 35.06
C VAL A 6 -21.54 -13.77 34.57
N THR A 7 -21.21 -14.73 35.44
CA THR A 7 -20.43 -15.91 35.06
C THR A 7 -21.20 -16.83 34.12
N ARG A 8 -22.53 -16.99 34.31
CA ARG A 8 -23.38 -17.76 33.38
C ARG A 8 -23.54 -17.08 32.03
N PHE A 9 -23.66 -15.75 31.99
CA PHE A 9 -23.66 -15.00 30.74
C PHE A 9 -22.31 -15.15 30.01
N LEU A 10 -21.19 -15.02 30.73
CA LEU A 10 -19.84 -15.21 30.17
C LEU A 10 -19.65 -16.63 29.61
N PHE A 11 -20.12 -17.65 30.32
CA PHE A 11 -19.95 -19.05 29.93
C PHE A 11 -20.85 -19.45 28.76
N VAL A 12 -22.10 -19.00 28.74
CA VAL A 12 -23.01 -19.19 27.60
C VAL A 12 -22.54 -18.41 26.37
N PHE A 13 -21.99 -17.21 26.55
CA PHE A 13 -21.41 -16.41 25.47
C PHE A 13 -20.12 -17.04 24.94
N LEU A 14 -19.23 -17.57 25.79
CA LEU A 14 -18.04 -18.32 25.40
C LEU A 14 -18.38 -19.64 24.67
N LEU A 15 -19.41 -20.36 25.12
CA LEU A 15 -19.90 -21.58 24.47
C LEU A 15 -20.59 -21.29 23.13
N ALA A 16 -21.34 -20.19 23.02
CA ALA A 16 -21.91 -19.73 21.75
C ALA A 16 -20.83 -19.18 20.78
N PHE A 17 -19.70 -18.68 21.31
CA PHE A 17 -18.51 -18.29 20.55
C PHE A 17 -17.72 -19.51 20.05
N ALA A 18 -17.60 -20.55 20.87
CA ALA A 18 -16.95 -21.81 20.47
C ALA A 18 -17.78 -22.57 19.41
N GLY A 19 -19.11 -22.44 19.44
CA GLY A 19 -20.02 -23.00 18.44
C GLY A 19 -20.16 -22.20 17.14
N ASN A 20 -19.69 -20.95 17.12
CA ASN A 20 -19.58 -20.09 15.92
C ASN A 20 -18.11 -19.75 15.65
N LEU A 21 -17.24 -20.76 15.68
CA LEU A 21 -16.03 -20.76 14.87
C LEU A 21 -16.49 -20.72 13.41
N ALA A 22 -16.86 -19.52 12.94
CA ALA A 22 -17.07 -19.25 11.54
C ALA A 22 -15.79 -19.71 10.85
N ALA A 23 -15.92 -20.58 9.84
CA ALA A 23 -14.82 -20.88 8.97
C ALA A 23 -14.31 -19.53 8.44
N ALA A 24 -13.01 -19.27 8.60
CA ALA A 24 -12.39 -18.06 8.05
C ALA A 24 -12.86 -17.91 6.58
N PRO A 25 -13.19 -16.68 6.12
CA PRO A 25 -13.61 -16.47 4.75
C PRO A 25 -12.60 -17.14 3.82
N ASP A 26 -13.10 -18.01 2.94
CA ASP A 26 -12.26 -18.67 1.94
C ASP A 26 -11.79 -17.61 0.95
N ILE A 27 -10.64 -17.01 1.26
CA ILE A 27 -10.03 -15.97 0.44
C ILE A 27 -9.60 -16.53 -0.93
N ASP A 28 -9.52 -17.84 -1.13
CA ASP A 28 -9.22 -18.43 -2.43
C ASP A 28 -10.48 -18.72 -3.26
N ARG A 29 -11.67 -18.44 -2.71
CA ARG A 29 -12.95 -18.61 -3.40
C ARG A 29 -13.00 -17.80 -4.70
N LEU A 30 -13.65 -18.40 -5.70
CA LEU A 30 -13.92 -17.78 -6.98
C LEU A 30 -15.17 -16.88 -6.93
N PHE A 31 -15.04 -15.66 -7.47
CA PHE A 31 -16.09 -14.64 -7.54
C PHE A 31 -16.37 -14.24 -8.99
N PRO A 32 -17.62 -14.04 -9.44
CA PRO A 32 -17.91 -13.67 -10.82
C PRO A 32 -17.39 -12.27 -11.16
N GLN A 33 -16.70 -12.14 -12.30
CA GLN A 33 -16.38 -10.84 -12.87
C GLN A 33 -17.58 -10.34 -13.71
N ILE A 34 -18.14 -9.18 -13.31
CA ILE A 34 -19.29 -8.57 -13.97
C ILE A 34 -18.83 -7.32 -14.74
N LEU A 35 -18.94 -7.38 -16.07
CA LEU A 35 -18.58 -6.31 -17.00
C LEU A 35 -19.80 -5.96 -17.86
N ASP A 36 -20.82 -5.38 -17.22
CA ASP A 36 -22.10 -5.00 -17.83
C ASP A 36 -22.19 -3.48 -18.08
N ASN A 37 -23.35 -3.01 -18.54
CA ASN A 37 -23.58 -1.58 -18.79
C ASN A 37 -23.39 -0.73 -17.53
N SER A 38 -23.66 -1.28 -16.34
CA SER A 38 -23.41 -0.57 -15.08
C SER A 38 -21.92 -0.39 -14.83
N PHE A 39 -21.09 -1.40 -15.14
CA PHE A 39 -19.64 -1.30 -15.02
C PHE A 39 -19.07 -0.19 -15.91
N PHE A 40 -19.46 -0.13 -17.19
CA PHE A 40 -18.97 0.91 -18.11
C PHE A 40 -19.54 2.29 -17.78
N GLY A 41 -20.83 2.39 -17.43
CA GLY A 41 -21.46 3.66 -17.05
C GLY A 41 -20.87 4.26 -15.76
N ASP A 42 -20.50 3.40 -14.81
CA ASP A 42 -19.82 3.77 -13.57
C ASP A 42 -18.42 4.34 -13.84
N LEU A 43 -17.64 3.74 -14.76
CA LEU A 43 -16.35 4.29 -15.20
C LEU A 43 -16.49 5.66 -15.87
N VAL A 44 -17.51 5.87 -16.69
CA VAL A 44 -17.78 7.18 -17.33
C VAL A 44 -18.13 8.23 -16.27
N SER A 45 -18.94 7.85 -15.30
CA SER A 45 -19.35 8.72 -14.18
C SER A 45 -18.18 9.03 -13.23
N ASN A 46 -17.18 8.16 -13.15
CA ASN A 46 -15.98 8.30 -12.33
C ASN A 46 -14.73 8.47 -13.21
N THR A 47 -14.75 9.51 -14.06
CA THR A 47 -13.66 9.81 -15.00
C THR A 47 -12.31 9.90 -14.27
N GLY A 48 -11.30 9.24 -14.81
CA GLY A 48 -9.95 9.13 -14.24
C GLY A 48 -9.71 7.93 -13.32
N SER A 49 -10.76 7.33 -12.74
CA SER A 49 -10.63 6.17 -11.85
C SER A 49 -10.40 4.87 -12.62
N GLU A 50 -9.40 4.11 -12.20
CA GLU A 50 -9.10 2.79 -12.77
C GLU A 50 -9.96 1.71 -12.11
N ARG A 51 -10.40 0.71 -12.89
CA ARG A 51 -10.98 -0.54 -12.40
C ARG A 51 -10.26 -1.74 -13.00
N ALA A 52 -10.00 -2.74 -12.17
CA ALA A 52 -9.37 -3.98 -12.60
C ALA A 52 -10.31 -4.83 -13.46
N ILE A 53 -9.78 -5.33 -14.57
CA ILE A 53 -10.35 -6.33 -15.48
C ILE A 53 -9.39 -7.51 -15.48
N PHE A 54 -9.93 -8.69 -15.19
CA PHE A 54 -9.18 -9.93 -15.11
C PHE A 54 -9.27 -10.68 -16.44
N VAL A 55 -8.11 -11.00 -16.98
CA VAL A 55 -7.91 -11.68 -18.26
C VAL A 55 -7.10 -12.94 -17.98
N GLU A 56 -7.54 -14.08 -18.47
CA GLU A 56 -6.72 -15.28 -18.48
C GLU A 56 -5.80 -15.23 -19.70
N LEU A 57 -4.49 -15.13 -19.48
CA LEU A 57 -3.43 -15.25 -20.48
C LEU A 57 -2.79 -16.62 -20.36
N ALA A 58 -3.01 -17.51 -21.33
CA ALA A 58 -2.49 -18.89 -21.34
C ALA A 58 -2.69 -19.62 -20.00
N ALA A 59 -3.94 -19.65 -19.50
CA ALA A 59 -4.34 -20.23 -18.21
C ALA A 59 -3.84 -19.49 -16.94
N VAL A 60 -3.21 -18.32 -17.08
CA VAL A 60 -2.73 -17.51 -15.95
C VAL A 60 -3.52 -16.21 -15.86
N GLU A 61 -4.05 -15.89 -14.68
CA GLU A 61 -4.82 -14.68 -14.46
C GLU A 61 -3.94 -13.42 -14.45
N LYS A 62 -4.22 -12.49 -15.37
CA LYS A 62 -3.60 -11.19 -15.54
C LYS A 62 -4.61 -10.06 -15.31
N ILE A 63 -4.14 -8.93 -14.81
CA ILE A 63 -4.95 -7.74 -14.62
C ILE A 63 -4.66 -6.72 -15.72
N PHE A 64 -5.73 -6.17 -16.26
CA PHE A 64 -5.75 -4.96 -17.07
C PHE A 64 -6.54 -3.91 -16.29
N TYR A 65 -6.13 -2.66 -16.33
CA TYR A 65 -6.82 -1.56 -15.68
C TYR A 65 -7.54 -0.73 -16.73
N LEU A 66 -8.86 -0.61 -16.61
CA LEU A 66 -9.68 0.22 -17.48
C LEU A 66 -10.08 1.50 -16.76
N ARG A 67 -9.91 2.65 -17.41
CA ARG A 67 -10.44 3.94 -16.96
C ARG A 67 -11.06 4.70 -18.11
N HIS A 68 -11.93 5.65 -17.80
CA HIS A 68 -12.44 6.62 -18.77
C HIS A 68 -11.71 7.96 -18.60
N SER A 69 -11.34 8.61 -19.70
CA SER A 69 -10.70 9.95 -19.74
C SER A 69 -10.95 10.59 -21.11
N ASP A 70 -11.38 11.85 -21.12
CA ASP A 70 -11.43 12.68 -22.33
C ASP A 70 -12.14 12.03 -23.52
N GLY A 71 -13.30 11.39 -23.27
CA GLY A 71 -14.10 10.72 -24.30
C GLY A 71 -13.54 9.38 -24.79
N HIS A 72 -12.52 8.85 -24.12
CA HIS A 72 -11.90 7.57 -24.44
C HIS A 72 -11.88 6.65 -23.22
N PHE A 73 -11.95 5.36 -23.46
CA PHE A 73 -11.49 4.38 -22.49
C PHE A 73 -10.01 4.11 -22.69
N ILE A 74 -9.27 3.98 -21.60
CA ILE A 74 -7.86 3.65 -21.60
C ILE A 74 -7.69 2.37 -20.81
N MET A 75 -7.27 1.31 -21.49
CA MET A 75 -6.94 0.02 -20.89
C MET A 75 -5.43 -0.13 -20.81
N ASN A 76 -4.88 -0.35 -19.62
CA ASN A 76 -3.44 -0.49 -19.39
C ASN A 76 -3.09 -1.82 -18.71
N SER A 77 -1.96 -2.42 -19.08
CA SER A 77 -1.33 -3.52 -18.34
C SER A 77 0.19 -3.47 -18.52
N SER A 78 0.91 -4.21 -17.67
CA SER A 78 2.36 -4.42 -17.81
C SER A 78 2.61 -5.91 -17.98
N LEU A 79 3.15 -6.29 -19.13
CA LEU A 79 3.50 -7.66 -19.47
C LEU A 79 4.91 -7.99 -18.98
N SER A 80 5.10 -9.20 -18.48
CA SER A 80 6.42 -9.80 -18.30
C SER A 80 6.96 -10.30 -19.65
N GLU A 81 8.26 -10.55 -19.71
CA GLU A 81 8.91 -11.11 -20.91
C GLU A 81 8.31 -12.48 -21.32
N ALA A 82 7.81 -13.25 -20.36
CA ALA A 82 7.11 -14.51 -20.65
C ALA A 82 5.73 -14.26 -21.28
N GLU A 83 5.00 -13.24 -20.83
CA GLU A 83 3.68 -12.85 -21.36
C GLU A 83 3.80 -12.14 -22.72
N GLU A 84 4.90 -11.44 -23.00
CA GLU A 84 5.18 -10.84 -24.33
C GLU A 84 5.11 -11.90 -25.44
N LYS A 85 5.58 -13.13 -25.17
CA LYS A 85 5.57 -14.24 -26.14
C LYS A 85 4.15 -14.68 -26.54
N LEU A 86 3.13 -14.26 -25.80
CA LEU A 86 1.73 -14.54 -26.09
C LEU A 86 1.11 -13.49 -27.03
N LEU A 87 1.78 -12.36 -27.25
CA LEU A 87 1.31 -11.32 -28.17
C LEU A 87 1.33 -11.84 -29.61
N HIS A 88 0.31 -11.43 -30.36
CA HIS A 88 0.23 -11.72 -31.79
C HIS A 88 1.41 -11.04 -32.53
N PRO A 89 2.11 -11.72 -33.46
CA PRO A 89 3.29 -11.16 -34.14
C PRO A 89 3.06 -9.80 -34.82
N GLN A 90 1.82 -9.54 -35.26
CA GLN A 90 1.37 -8.28 -35.84
C GLN A 90 1.63 -7.07 -34.92
N VAL A 91 1.58 -7.24 -33.60
CA VAL A 91 1.83 -6.16 -32.63
C VAL A 91 3.22 -5.53 -32.83
N PHE A 92 4.22 -6.36 -33.14
CA PHE A 92 5.60 -5.92 -33.36
C PHE A 92 5.83 -5.29 -34.75
N THR A 93 4.88 -5.45 -35.67
CA THR A 93 4.92 -4.83 -37.01
C THR A 93 4.34 -3.42 -37.05
N GLY A 94 3.77 -2.95 -35.93
CA GLY A 94 3.27 -1.58 -35.80
C GLY A 94 4.36 -0.52 -36.02
N ARG A 95 3.93 0.73 -36.22
CA ARG A 95 4.83 1.88 -36.36
C ARG A 95 5.70 2.01 -35.10
N LYS A 96 7.01 1.97 -35.29
CA LYS A 96 7.98 2.20 -34.21
C LYS A 96 8.12 3.70 -33.95
N THR A 97 8.10 4.10 -32.68
CA THR A 97 8.34 5.47 -32.24
C THR A 97 9.20 5.49 -30.98
N LEU A 98 9.80 6.62 -30.66
CA LEU A 98 10.41 6.85 -29.35
C LEU A 98 9.31 6.86 -28.28
N PHE A 99 9.51 6.11 -27.20
CA PHE A 99 8.58 6.08 -26.08
C PHE A 99 8.70 7.36 -25.26
N SER A 100 7.56 8.02 -25.03
CA SER A 100 7.48 9.36 -24.45
C SER A 100 6.25 9.48 -23.53
N PRO A 101 6.36 9.17 -22.24
CA PRO A 101 5.26 9.35 -21.30
C PRO A 101 4.99 10.83 -21.04
N LEU A 102 3.71 11.20 -20.98
CA LEU A 102 3.26 12.58 -20.94
C LEU A 102 2.91 13.04 -19.53
N LYS A 103 3.24 14.31 -19.23
CA LYS A 103 2.80 15.04 -18.03
C LYS A 103 1.34 15.48 -18.18
N GLN A 104 0.78 16.05 -17.11
CA GLN A 104 -0.58 16.63 -17.08
C GLN A 104 -0.85 17.63 -18.21
N ASN A 105 0.15 18.40 -18.61
CA ASN A 105 0.04 19.42 -19.66
C ASN A 105 0.30 18.87 -21.07
N GLY A 106 0.43 17.55 -21.24
CA GLY A 106 0.67 16.92 -22.53
C GLY A 106 2.14 16.96 -23.00
N GLU A 107 3.03 17.64 -22.28
CA GLU A 107 4.47 17.62 -22.60
C GLU A 107 5.12 16.30 -22.14
N PRO A 108 6.11 15.78 -22.90
CA PRO A 108 6.94 14.65 -22.46
C PRO A 108 7.59 14.89 -21.09
N LEU A 109 7.60 13.86 -20.23
CA LEU A 109 8.45 13.85 -19.05
C LEU A 109 9.90 13.48 -19.42
N TYR A 110 10.06 12.40 -20.18
CA TYR A 110 11.32 11.94 -20.78
C TYR A 110 11.02 11.18 -22.07
N GLU A 111 12.06 10.86 -22.83
CA GLU A 111 12.00 10.08 -24.06
C GLU A 111 13.13 9.06 -24.05
N LYS A 112 12.79 7.77 -23.97
CA LYS A 112 13.77 6.68 -23.86
C LYS A 112 13.13 5.36 -24.25
N GLY A 113 13.82 4.58 -25.08
CA GLY A 113 13.34 3.30 -25.61
C GLY A 113 12.35 3.43 -26.78
N ILE A 114 12.05 2.31 -27.41
CA ILE A 114 11.16 2.24 -28.58
C ILE A 114 9.81 1.66 -28.17
N ALA A 115 8.72 2.21 -28.69
CA ALA A 115 7.38 1.67 -28.61
C ALA A 115 6.83 1.32 -30.00
N CYS A 116 6.04 0.25 -30.08
CA CYS A 116 5.22 -0.12 -31.23
C CYS A 116 3.82 0.48 -31.06
N ILE A 117 3.34 1.19 -32.08
CA ILE A 117 2.00 1.78 -32.11
C ILE A 117 1.28 1.31 -33.36
N SER A 118 0.01 0.92 -33.23
CA SER A 118 -0.85 0.68 -34.37
C SER A 118 -2.29 1.05 -34.06
N ASP A 119 -2.98 1.51 -35.09
CA ASP A 119 -4.44 1.52 -35.14
C ASP A 119 -4.89 0.06 -35.18
N GLY A 120 -5.87 -0.33 -34.35
CA GLY A 120 -6.46 -1.67 -34.44
C GLY A 120 -6.77 -2.00 -35.90
N GLN A 121 -6.43 -3.23 -36.32
CA GLN A 121 -6.33 -3.68 -37.71
C GLN A 121 -7.01 -2.79 -38.76
N SER A 122 -6.21 -2.38 -39.75
CA SER A 122 -6.51 -1.58 -40.93
C SER A 122 -7.94 -1.68 -41.49
N ASP A 123 -8.88 -0.98 -40.87
CA ASP A 123 -10.11 -0.51 -41.51
C ASP A 123 -10.34 0.93 -41.06
N ARG A 124 -10.73 1.78 -42.02
CA ARG A 124 -10.52 3.24 -42.05
C ARG A 124 -11.27 4.09 -41.00
N ASN A 125 -11.69 3.50 -39.89
CA ASN A 125 -12.16 4.18 -38.68
C ASN A 125 -11.46 3.52 -37.48
N SER A 126 -10.29 4.01 -37.07
CA SER A 126 -9.54 3.42 -35.96
C SER A 126 -10.29 3.60 -34.63
N GLN A 127 -11.17 2.65 -34.32
CA GLN A 127 -12.01 2.65 -33.13
C GLN A 127 -11.22 2.40 -31.83
N TRP A 128 -9.98 1.94 -31.96
CA TRP A 128 -9.02 1.83 -30.87
C TRP A 128 -7.58 1.79 -31.40
N GLN A 129 -6.62 2.10 -30.54
CA GLN A 129 -5.19 2.11 -30.82
C GLN A 129 -4.44 1.44 -29.67
N PHE A 130 -3.30 0.81 -29.95
CA PHE A 130 -2.40 0.34 -28.89
C PHE A 130 -1.03 1.03 -28.97
N LEU A 131 -0.39 1.12 -27.81
CA LEU A 131 1.02 1.41 -27.62
C LEU A 131 1.60 0.28 -26.78
N TYR A 132 2.65 -0.35 -27.29
CA TYR A 132 3.37 -1.42 -26.60
C TYR A 132 4.87 -1.12 -26.57
N VAL A 133 5.51 -1.27 -25.40
CA VAL A 133 6.96 -1.14 -25.25
C VAL A 133 7.57 -2.54 -25.14
N PRO A 134 8.19 -3.09 -26.20
CA PRO A 134 8.71 -4.45 -26.19
C PRO A 134 9.99 -4.59 -25.38
N PHE A 135 10.28 -5.81 -24.91
CA PHE A 135 11.54 -6.14 -24.24
C PHE A 135 12.74 -6.11 -25.21
N ASN A 136 12.51 -6.53 -26.46
CA ASN A 136 13.54 -6.58 -27.50
C ASN A 136 13.05 -5.96 -28.83
N ILE A 137 13.96 -5.29 -29.54
CA ILE A 137 13.77 -4.78 -30.90
C ILE A 137 14.87 -5.37 -31.77
N GLU A 138 14.50 -6.11 -32.82
CA GLU A 138 15.45 -6.65 -33.82
C GLU A 138 16.60 -7.46 -33.18
N GLY A 139 16.27 -8.26 -32.16
CA GLY A 139 17.23 -9.09 -31.45
C GLY A 139 18.14 -8.34 -30.46
N LYS A 140 17.93 -7.03 -30.28
CA LYS A 140 18.61 -6.20 -29.27
C LYS A 140 17.65 -5.82 -28.16
N ILE A 141 18.17 -5.67 -26.94
CA ILE A 141 17.41 -5.18 -25.81
C ILE A 141 16.93 -3.75 -26.11
N ASN A 142 15.67 -3.48 -25.82
CA ASN A 142 15.11 -2.16 -25.92
C ASN A 142 15.72 -1.26 -24.82
N ASP A 143 16.26 -0.09 -25.19
CA ASP A 143 16.79 0.89 -24.24
C ASP A 143 15.67 1.69 -23.57
N ALA A 144 14.59 1.04 -23.14
CA ALA A 144 13.57 1.64 -22.29
C ALA A 144 13.91 1.42 -20.81
N PHE A 145 13.31 2.20 -19.93
CA PHE A 145 13.41 1.89 -18.51
C PHE A 145 12.66 0.60 -18.17
N VAL A 146 13.11 -0.09 -17.11
CA VAL A 146 12.46 -1.33 -16.63
C VAL A 146 10.98 -1.13 -16.28
N SER A 147 10.58 0.08 -15.89
CA SER A 147 9.15 0.46 -15.65
C SER A 147 8.28 0.33 -16.88
N ASP A 148 8.89 0.59 -18.02
CA ASP A 148 8.21 0.84 -19.27
C ASP A 148 8.21 -0.43 -20.11
N LEU A 149 9.22 -1.29 -19.97
CA LEU A 149 9.25 -2.58 -20.64
C LEU A 149 7.98 -3.38 -20.34
N GLY A 150 7.36 -3.90 -21.39
CA GLY A 150 6.10 -4.61 -21.33
C GLY A 150 4.87 -3.72 -21.10
N ASN A 151 5.01 -2.40 -21.00
CA ASN A 151 3.88 -1.49 -20.86
C ASN A 151 3.00 -1.57 -22.12
N LEU A 152 1.74 -1.94 -21.91
CA LEU A 152 0.71 -2.02 -22.92
C LEU A 152 -0.39 -1.03 -22.54
N LYS A 153 -0.61 -0.04 -23.40
CA LYS A 153 -1.70 0.92 -23.30
C LYS A 153 -2.59 0.80 -24.53
N ILE A 154 -3.90 0.74 -24.32
CA ILE A 154 -4.90 0.66 -25.38
C ILE A 154 -5.86 1.82 -25.18
N THR A 155 -5.97 2.70 -26.17
CA THR A 155 -6.93 3.80 -26.19
C THR A 155 -8.10 3.37 -27.05
N ILE A 156 -9.32 3.43 -26.52
CA ILE A 156 -10.52 2.91 -27.14
C ILE A 156 -11.56 4.04 -27.21
N ASP A 157 -12.12 4.28 -28.38
CA ASP A 157 -13.21 5.24 -28.55
C ASP A 157 -14.42 4.82 -27.71
N ILE A 158 -15.03 5.77 -27.01
CA ILE A 158 -16.26 5.54 -26.23
C ILE A 158 -17.39 4.95 -27.10
N ALA A 159 -17.45 5.32 -28.39
CA ALA A 159 -18.41 4.80 -29.34
C ALA A 159 -18.17 3.32 -29.69
N TYR A 160 -16.97 2.79 -29.43
CA TYR A 160 -16.65 1.38 -29.68
C TYR A 160 -16.90 0.50 -28.46
N LEU A 161 -16.46 0.93 -27.28
CA LEU A 161 -16.54 0.13 -26.05
C LEU A 161 -17.93 0.15 -25.42
N LYS A 162 -18.91 -0.44 -26.12
CA LYS A 162 -20.30 -0.52 -25.67
C LYS A 162 -20.62 -1.76 -24.84
N SER A 163 -19.74 -2.78 -24.86
CA SER A 163 -19.98 -4.06 -24.19
C SER A 163 -18.69 -4.84 -23.91
N LYS A 164 -18.81 -5.94 -23.15
CA LYS A 164 -17.70 -6.87 -22.88
C LYS A 164 -17.15 -7.53 -24.16
N GLU A 165 -17.99 -7.77 -25.16
CA GLU A 165 -17.59 -8.43 -26.41
C GLU A 165 -16.58 -7.58 -27.19
N ALA A 166 -16.67 -6.25 -27.10
CA ALA A 166 -15.68 -5.33 -27.67
C ALA A 166 -14.31 -5.47 -26.97
N LEU A 167 -14.29 -5.64 -25.64
CA LEU A 167 -13.05 -5.95 -24.90
C LEU A 167 -12.46 -7.29 -25.32
N GLU A 168 -13.28 -8.33 -25.46
CA GLU A 168 -12.83 -9.65 -25.92
C GLU A 168 -12.22 -9.56 -27.31
N THR A 169 -12.82 -8.80 -28.22
CA THR A 169 -12.31 -8.58 -29.58
C THR A 169 -10.94 -7.90 -29.57
N ILE A 170 -10.76 -6.86 -28.75
CA ILE A 170 -9.47 -6.17 -28.60
C ILE A 170 -8.41 -7.14 -28.05
N LEU A 171 -8.73 -7.90 -27.00
CA LEU A 171 -7.82 -8.87 -26.41
C LEU A 171 -7.43 -9.98 -27.39
N GLN A 172 -8.39 -10.52 -28.15
CA GLN A 172 -8.14 -11.51 -29.20
C GLN A 172 -7.30 -10.93 -30.33
N SER A 173 -7.47 -9.66 -30.69
CA SER A 173 -6.64 -9.00 -31.70
C SER A 173 -5.18 -8.88 -31.27
N LEU A 174 -4.94 -8.67 -29.97
CA LEU A 174 -3.60 -8.49 -29.41
C LEU A 174 -2.91 -9.81 -29.04
N PHE A 175 -3.65 -10.82 -28.58
CA PHE A 175 -3.11 -12.06 -28.01
C PHE A 175 -3.61 -13.34 -28.69
N GLY A 176 -4.51 -13.24 -29.67
CA GLY A 176 -5.18 -14.40 -30.28
C GLY A 176 -5.97 -15.22 -29.27
N ASN A 177 -5.94 -16.54 -29.43
CA ASN A 177 -6.59 -17.49 -28.52
C ASN A 177 -5.92 -17.61 -27.14
N ASN A 178 -4.81 -16.90 -26.92
CA ASN A 178 -4.12 -16.93 -25.63
C ASN A 178 -4.82 -16.08 -24.57
N ALA A 179 -5.71 -15.16 -24.95
CA ALA A 179 -6.41 -14.27 -24.03
C ALA A 179 -7.92 -14.51 -24.03
N LYS A 180 -8.51 -14.57 -22.84
CA LYS A 180 -9.96 -14.49 -22.64
C LYS A 180 -10.30 -13.75 -21.35
N LEU A 181 -11.44 -13.07 -21.29
CA LEU A 181 -11.91 -12.47 -20.04
C LEU A 181 -12.19 -13.59 -19.02
N CYS A 182 -11.71 -13.40 -17.79
CA CYS A 182 -12.03 -14.32 -16.70
C CYS A 182 -13.54 -14.26 -16.41
N ARG A 183 -14.18 -15.42 -16.31
CA ARG A 183 -15.57 -15.49 -15.80
C ARG A 183 -15.62 -15.34 -14.29
N GLN A 184 -14.60 -15.88 -13.62
CA GLN A 184 -14.46 -15.85 -12.18
C GLN A 184 -13.03 -15.48 -11.80
N VAL A 185 -12.87 -14.83 -10.65
CA VAL A 185 -11.61 -14.27 -10.15
C VAL A 185 -11.42 -14.67 -8.69
N ARG A 186 -10.18 -14.78 -8.22
CA ARG A 186 -9.92 -15.15 -6.82
C ARG A 186 -10.18 -13.98 -5.88
N LEU A 187 -10.86 -14.25 -4.76
CA LEU A 187 -11.22 -13.25 -3.75
C LEU A 187 -9.98 -12.54 -3.16
N ASN A 188 -8.91 -13.29 -2.86
CA ASN A 188 -7.66 -12.84 -2.24
C ASN A 188 -6.87 -11.79 -3.04
N ARG A 189 -7.24 -11.55 -4.30
CA ARG A 189 -6.63 -10.51 -5.15
C ARG A 189 -7.44 -9.21 -5.15
N TYR A 190 -8.73 -9.31 -4.89
CA TYR A 190 -9.69 -8.23 -5.11
C TYR A 190 -10.24 -7.64 -3.80
N TYR A 191 -10.13 -8.35 -2.66
CA TYR A 191 -11.04 -8.13 -1.52
C TYR A 191 -10.51 -7.55 -0.21
N LEU A 192 -9.24 -7.17 -0.04
CA LEU A 192 -8.84 -6.71 1.30
C LEU A 192 -9.34 -5.30 1.63
N PHE A 193 -10.25 -5.25 2.60
CA PHE A 193 -10.69 -4.05 3.33
C PHE A 193 -11.36 -2.93 2.52
N ARG A 194 -11.56 -3.13 1.22
CA ARG A 194 -12.25 -2.21 0.30
C ARG A 194 -13.75 -2.11 0.55
N ASP A 195 -14.38 -1.02 0.17
CA ASP A 195 -15.84 -0.95 0.01
C ASP A 195 -16.25 -0.91 -1.47
N ASN A 196 -15.33 -0.53 -2.36
CA ASN A 196 -15.53 -0.55 -3.81
C ASN A 196 -14.31 -1.12 -4.59
N TYR A 197 -14.38 -1.07 -5.92
CA TYR A 197 -13.44 -1.75 -6.80
C TYR A 197 -12.55 -0.81 -7.61
N TYR A 198 -12.31 0.38 -7.08
CA TYR A 198 -11.47 1.38 -7.73
C TYR A 198 -10.01 1.26 -7.35
N GLY A 199 -9.16 1.53 -8.33
CA GLY A 199 -7.71 1.57 -8.23
C GLY A 199 -7.01 0.21 -8.35
N PRO A 200 -5.67 0.21 -8.19
CA PRO A 200 -4.85 -0.98 -8.37
C PRO A 200 -5.20 -2.11 -7.40
N VAL A 201 -5.14 -3.35 -7.87
CA VAL A 201 -5.33 -4.59 -7.09
C VAL A 201 -4.04 -5.41 -7.13
N GLU A 202 -3.76 -6.11 -6.03
CA GLU A 202 -2.55 -6.92 -5.88
C GLU A 202 -2.85 -8.24 -5.18
N PHE A 203 -2.13 -9.29 -5.56
CA PHE A 203 -2.32 -10.63 -5.00
C PHE A 203 -1.72 -10.76 -3.61
N ILE A 204 -2.47 -11.30 -2.66
CA ILE A 204 -1.93 -11.80 -1.39
C ILE A 204 -1.41 -13.20 -1.63
N LYS A 205 -0.12 -13.44 -1.38
CA LYS A 205 0.50 -14.73 -1.69
C LYS A 205 0.81 -15.58 -0.48
N ASP A 206 0.94 -14.98 0.69
CA ASP A 206 1.39 -15.66 1.89
C ASP A 206 0.82 -15.04 3.17
N ARG A 207 1.32 -15.50 4.31
CA ARG A 207 0.97 -15.02 5.65
C ARG A 207 2.19 -14.47 6.38
N THR A 208 3.04 -13.72 5.68
CA THR A 208 4.20 -13.03 6.27
C THR A 208 3.79 -12.20 7.49
N SER A 209 2.60 -11.58 7.45
CA SER A 209 2.05 -10.72 8.50
C SER A 209 1.92 -11.41 9.86
N ASP A 210 1.76 -12.74 9.90
CA ASP A 210 1.70 -13.52 11.14
C ASP A 210 3.03 -13.52 11.90
N ASN A 211 4.14 -13.21 11.23
CA ASN A 211 5.48 -13.23 11.80
C ASN A 211 6.01 -11.86 12.21
N ILE A 212 5.27 -10.77 11.96
CA ILE A 212 5.70 -9.40 12.27
C ILE A 212 4.85 -8.80 13.40
N ILE A 213 5.48 -7.97 14.22
CA ILE A 213 4.87 -7.31 15.37
C ILE A 213 4.40 -5.92 14.95
N PHE A 214 5.27 -5.16 14.30
CA PHE A 214 5.04 -3.74 14.05
C PHE A 214 4.31 -3.51 12.73
N PRO A 215 3.24 -2.69 12.74
CA PRO A 215 2.52 -2.34 11.52
C PRO A 215 3.42 -1.51 10.58
N PRO A 216 3.31 -1.70 9.26
CA PRO A 216 3.95 -0.81 8.30
C PRO A 216 3.43 0.63 8.42
N VAL A 217 4.28 1.60 8.12
CA VAL A 217 4.00 3.03 8.30
C VAL A 217 4.49 3.87 7.12
N HIS A 218 3.71 4.89 6.78
CA HIS A 218 4.09 5.95 5.85
C HIS A 218 4.07 7.31 6.54
N LYS A 219 5.11 8.12 6.35
CA LYS A 219 5.17 9.52 6.81
C LYS A 219 4.66 10.42 5.67
N ALA A 220 3.61 11.21 5.92
CA ALA A 220 2.97 12.04 4.89
C ALA A 220 3.77 13.33 4.61
N THR A 221 4.87 13.23 3.86
CA THR A 221 5.87 14.31 3.75
C THR A 221 5.60 15.36 2.66
N LEU A 222 4.40 15.38 2.07
CA LEU A 222 4.11 16.23 0.89
C LEU A 222 4.20 17.73 1.20
N ASN A 223 3.86 18.15 2.42
CA ASN A 223 3.93 19.55 2.83
C ASN A 223 5.15 19.86 3.72
N LYS A 224 6.21 19.04 3.65
CA LYS A 224 7.43 19.25 4.47
C LYS A 224 8.10 20.61 4.25
N SER A 225 7.90 21.23 3.09
CA SER A 225 8.46 22.53 2.75
C SER A 225 7.67 23.72 3.31
N VAL A 226 6.46 23.51 3.85
CA VAL A 226 5.63 24.57 4.43
C VAL A 226 6.16 24.90 5.83
N SER A 227 6.64 26.13 6.02
CA SER A 227 7.22 26.58 7.30
C SER A 227 6.19 27.16 8.26
N ASP A 228 5.05 27.65 7.77
CA ASP A 228 3.97 28.14 8.62
C ASP A 228 3.21 26.96 9.25
N ARG A 229 3.10 26.96 10.58
CA ARG A 229 2.55 25.83 11.33
C ARG A 229 1.05 25.66 11.13
N PRO A 230 0.21 26.71 11.25
CA PRO A 230 -1.21 26.63 10.89
C PRO A 230 -1.44 26.13 9.46
N GLU A 231 -0.75 26.72 8.48
CA GLU A 231 -0.87 26.34 7.07
C GLU A 231 -0.46 24.88 6.84
N LYS A 232 0.67 24.46 7.40
CA LYS A 232 1.14 23.06 7.28
C LYS A 232 0.15 22.09 7.91
N SER A 233 -0.35 22.40 9.11
CA SER A 233 -1.29 21.53 9.83
C SER A 233 -2.58 21.34 9.03
N GLU A 234 -3.09 22.41 8.42
CA GLU A 234 -4.28 22.39 7.57
C GLU A 234 -4.04 21.61 6.27
N LYS A 235 -2.92 21.84 5.59
CA LYS A 235 -2.56 21.10 4.37
C LYS A 235 -2.34 19.61 4.63
N ASP A 236 -1.71 19.26 5.75
CA ASP A 236 -1.50 17.87 6.16
C ASP A 236 -2.83 17.18 6.51
N ARG A 237 -3.72 17.89 7.22
CA ARG A 237 -5.08 17.40 7.49
C ARG A 237 -5.83 17.15 6.20
N LYS A 238 -5.89 18.14 5.32
CA LYS A 238 -6.55 18.01 4.02
C LYS A 238 -5.99 16.85 3.21
N LEU A 239 -4.67 16.68 3.18
CA LEU A 239 -4.02 15.56 2.51
C LEU A 239 -4.48 14.21 3.08
N VAL A 240 -4.41 14.02 4.40
CA VAL A 240 -4.79 12.75 5.03
C VAL A 240 -6.28 12.47 4.79
N ILE A 241 -7.15 13.47 4.96
CA ILE A 241 -8.58 13.30 4.71
C ILE A 241 -8.84 12.98 3.24
N ASP A 242 -8.17 13.66 2.30
CA ASP A 242 -8.28 13.37 0.87
C ASP A 242 -7.86 11.94 0.53
N LEU A 243 -6.79 11.44 1.16
CA LEU A 243 -6.32 10.07 0.96
C LEU A 243 -7.36 9.03 1.37
N ILE A 244 -8.15 9.34 2.39
CA ILE A 244 -9.17 8.43 2.93
C ILE A 244 -10.49 8.61 2.18
N ALA A 245 -11.01 9.83 2.14
CA ALA A 245 -12.36 10.15 1.70
C ALA A 245 -12.56 10.08 0.18
N HIS A 246 -11.49 10.26 -0.59
CA HIS A 246 -11.49 10.10 -2.05
C HIS A 246 -10.78 8.83 -2.48
N GLU A 247 -10.50 7.91 -1.54
CA GLU A 247 -9.86 6.61 -1.82
C GLU A 247 -8.57 6.73 -2.64
N LYS A 248 -7.85 7.83 -2.44
CA LYS A 248 -6.61 8.04 -3.17
C LYS A 248 -5.59 7.03 -2.67
N HIS A 249 -4.87 6.45 -3.61
CA HIS A 249 -3.78 5.56 -3.32
C HIS A 249 -2.50 6.37 -3.10
N LEU A 250 -1.59 5.86 -2.27
CA LEU A 250 -0.20 6.28 -2.36
C LEU A 250 0.33 5.70 -3.65
N TYR A 251 0.47 6.51 -4.69
CA TYR A 251 1.02 6.08 -5.97
C TYR A 251 2.53 6.23 -6.00
N SER A 252 3.19 5.23 -6.59
CA SER A 252 4.59 5.34 -7.01
C SER A 252 4.78 6.48 -8.01
N GLN A 253 6.03 6.91 -8.24
CA GLN A 253 6.32 7.96 -9.22
C GLN A 253 5.92 7.54 -10.64
N ASP A 254 6.21 6.29 -11.00
CA ASP A 254 5.84 5.67 -12.28
C ASP A 254 4.33 5.64 -12.48
N MET A 255 3.58 5.21 -11.46
CA MET A 255 2.11 5.16 -11.58
C MET A 255 1.51 6.56 -11.72
N ARG A 256 2.01 7.56 -10.99
CA ARG A 256 1.61 8.97 -11.18
C ARG A 256 1.87 9.44 -12.61
N LEU A 257 2.97 9.03 -13.23
CA LEU A 257 3.26 9.36 -14.62
C LEU A 257 2.28 8.68 -15.59
N LYS A 258 2.03 7.37 -15.43
CA LYS A 258 1.11 6.60 -16.28
C LYS A 258 -0.34 7.09 -16.18
N LEU A 259 -0.72 7.63 -15.02
CA LEU A 259 -2.01 8.27 -14.79
C LEU A 259 -2.06 9.75 -15.24
N GLY A 260 -0.96 10.30 -15.76
CA GLY A 260 -0.90 11.70 -16.17
C GLY A 260 -1.10 12.65 -14.98
N MET A 261 -0.52 12.34 -13.81
CA MET A 261 -0.60 13.14 -12.58
C MET A 261 0.65 13.97 -12.32
N VAL A 262 1.68 13.87 -13.17
CA VAL A 262 2.92 14.63 -13.01
C VAL A 262 2.69 16.07 -13.48
N PRO A 263 2.91 17.08 -12.61
CA PRO A 263 2.69 18.48 -12.98
C PRO A 263 3.60 18.94 -14.12
N GLY A 264 3.10 19.84 -14.97
CA GLY A 264 3.84 20.36 -16.13
C GLY A 264 5.16 21.06 -15.78
N PHE A 265 5.27 21.65 -14.59
CA PHE A 265 6.50 22.33 -14.13
C PHE A 265 7.65 21.38 -13.77
N VAL A 266 7.38 20.07 -13.61
CA VAL A 266 8.44 19.08 -13.34
C VAL A 266 9.28 18.91 -14.61
N LYS A 267 10.61 19.03 -14.46
CA LYS A 267 11.59 18.86 -15.55
C LYS A 267 12.69 17.91 -15.10
N ILE A 268 13.14 17.05 -16.01
CA ILE A 268 14.28 16.16 -15.82
C ILE A 268 15.46 16.69 -16.63
N ASN A 269 16.66 16.60 -16.06
CA ASN A 269 17.87 16.86 -16.83
C ASN A 269 18.24 15.61 -17.65
N TRP A 270 17.99 15.68 -18.96
CA TRP A 270 18.23 14.62 -19.93
C TRP A 270 19.64 14.05 -19.91
N GLN A 271 20.66 14.88 -19.63
CA GLN A 271 22.06 14.44 -19.57
C GLN A 271 22.34 13.46 -18.42
N TYR A 272 21.47 13.45 -17.40
CA TYR A 272 21.57 12.58 -16.23
C TYR A 272 20.41 11.59 -16.14
N LEU A 273 19.68 11.36 -17.24
CA LEU A 273 18.47 10.54 -17.25
C LEU A 273 18.71 9.13 -16.67
N ASP A 274 19.82 8.48 -17.04
CA ASP A 274 20.18 7.14 -16.53
C ASP A 274 20.62 7.15 -15.05
N ASN A 275 21.01 8.31 -14.51
CA ASN A 275 21.33 8.50 -13.09
C ASN A 275 20.09 8.84 -12.24
N THR A 276 18.92 9.03 -12.87
CA THR A 276 17.66 9.24 -12.17
C THR A 276 17.07 7.92 -11.69
N ASP A 277 16.23 7.99 -10.65
CA ASP A 277 15.54 6.80 -10.13
C ASP A 277 14.38 6.32 -11.02
N ILE A 278 14.10 6.99 -12.15
CA ILE A 278 12.98 6.72 -13.09
C ILE A 278 13.05 5.32 -13.69
N GLY A 279 14.25 4.83 -13.95
CA GLY A 279 14.49 3.45 -14.39
C GLY A 279 14.76 2.44 -13.29
N SER A 280 14.72 2.87 -12.03
CA SER A 280 15.01 2.00 -10.90
C SER A 280 13.72 1.49 -10.26
N GLY A 281 13.82 0.37 -9.53
CA GLY A 281 12.70 -0.13 -8.74
C GLY A 281 12.14 0.92 -7.76
N GLN A 282 12.90 1.94 -7.38
CA GLN A 282 12.39 2.98 -6.48
C GLN A 282 11.23 3.79 -7.06
N ASN A 283 11.20 4.05 -8.37
CA ASN A 283 10.12 4.85 -8.93
C ASN A 283 8.85 4.06 -9.18
N HIS A 284 8.91 2.73 -9.18
CA HIS A 284 7.74 1.85 -9.35
C HIS A 284 7.11 1.48 -8.02
N LEU A 285 7.74 1.88 -6.90
CA LEU A 285 7.37 1.39 -5.58
C LEU A 285 6.89 2.51 -4.67
N VAL A 286 5.98 2.14 -3.78
CA VAL A 286 5.53 2.96 -2.66
C VAL A 286 6.36 2.58 -1.45
N PHE A 287 6.95 3.58 -0.81
CA PHE A 287 7.79 3.37 0.38
C PHE A 287 6.95 3.41 1.65
N LEU A 288 6.97 2.28 2.34
CA LEU A 288 6.61 2.16 3.74
C LEU A 288 7.85 1.79 4.56
N SER A 289 7.72 1.83 5.87
CA SER A 289 8.71 1.31 6.82
C SER A 289 8.01 0.47 7.87
N THR A 290 8.75 -0.27 8.69
CA THR A 290 8.23 -0.90 9.89
C THR A 290 8.69 -0.17 11.16
N GLY A 291 7.91 -0.31 12.22
CA GLY A 291 8.21 0.26 13.54
C GLY A 291 7.71 1.70 13.72
N PRO A 292 8.41 2.52 14.51
CA PRO A 292 7.95 3.88 14.83
C PRO A 292 7.92 4.84 13.63
N GLY A 293 8.52 4.45 12.49
CA GLY A 293 8.70 5.26 11.29
C GLY A 293 10.16 5.71 11.10
N ILE A 294 10.47 6.16 9.88
CA ILE A 294 11.77 6.70 9.49
C ILE A 294 12.12 8.01 10.21
N ASN A 295 13.41 8.26 10.40
CA ASN A 295 13.92 9.52 10.95
C ASN A 295 14.01 10.65 9.89
N TYR A 296 13.92 10.34 8.60
CA TYR A 296 14.08 11.35 7.55
C TYR A 296 12.75 11.92 7.02
N PHE A 297 12.87 13.16 6.49
CA PHE A 297 11.90 13.97 5.72
C PHE A 297 11.08 15.04 6.42
N ASP A 298 11.42 15.44 7.63
CA ASP A 298 11.11 16.81 8.05
C ASP A 298 12.38 17.65 7.80
N ASP A 299 12.64 17.92 6.52
CA ASP A 299 13.63 18.85 5.96
C ASP A 299 14.95 19.06 6.76
N PRO A 300 16.04 18.29 6.52
CA PRO A 300 17.32 18.52 7.20
C PRO A 300 17.97 19.87 6.85
N TRP A 301 17.44 20.58 5.84
CA TRP A 301 17.97 21.85 5.34
C TRP A 301 17.21 23.07 5.86
N LYS A 302 16.15 22.88 6.67
CA LYS A 302 15.49 23.96 7.42
C LYS A 302 15.84 23.91 8.89
N GLN A 303 15.85 25.08 9.52
CA GLN A 303 16.28 25.28 10.90
C GLN A 303 15.59 24.28 11.86
N PRO A 304 16.33 23.58 12.74
CA PRO A 304 15.83 22.54 13.66
C PRO A 304 14.66 22.92 14.60
N ARG A 305 14.21 24.18 14.61
CA ARG A 305 13.28 24.73 15.61
C ARG A 305 11.86 25.03 15.09
N ASN A 306 11.62 24.97 13.79
CA ASN A 306 10.32 25.33 13.19
C ASN A 306 9.56 24.15 12.58
N ASN A 307 9.97 22.93 12.90
CA ASN A 307 9.52 21.76 12.19
C ASN A 307 8.27 21.15 12.82
N VAL A 308 7.15 21.15 12.09
CA VAL A 308 5.93 20.47 12.52
C VAL A 308 5.99 19.04 11.95
N PRO A 309 6.06 17.99 12.80
CA PRO A 309 6.14 16.62 12.30
C PRO A 309 4.93 16.27 11.45
N CYS A 310 5.19 15.60 10.33
CA CYS A 310 4.13 15.14 9.43
C CYS A 310 3.30 14.00 10.05
N PRO A 311 2.00 13.89 9.73
CA PRO A 311 1.19 12.74 10.12
C PRO A 311 1.83 11.41 9.70
N ARG A 312 1.65 10.39 10.53
CA ARG A 312 2.15 9.02 10.28
C ARG A 312 0.97 8.08 10.09
N LEU A 313 0.83 7.53 8.90
CA LEU A 313 -0.23 6.60 8.51
C LEU A 313 0.25 5.18 8.77
N TYR A 314 -0.43 4.46 9.65
CA TYR A 314 -0.13 3.07 9.97
C TYR A 314 -1.08 2.15 9.24
N PHE A 315 -0.51 1.12 8.60
CA PHE A 315 -1.20 0.18 7.76
C PHE A 315 -1.35 -1.18 8.44
N HIS A 316 -2.40 -1.89 8.06
CA HIS A 316 -2.67 -3.26 8.44
C HIS A 316 -1.51 -4.14 8.00
N LYS A 317 -1.10 -5.08 8.86
CA LYS A 317 0.08 -5.92 8.63
C LYS A 317 -0.01 -6.74 7.36
N ASP A 318 -1.22 -7.12 6.92
CA ASP A 318 -1.42 -7.89 5.68
C ASP A 318 -0.93 -7.19 4.42
N ILE A 319 -0.64 -5.89 4.47
CA ILE A 319 0.00 -5.21 3.34
C ILE A 319 1.38 -5.80 3.00
N VAL A 320 2.04 -6.53 3.93
CA VAL A 320 3.30 -7.24 3.66
C VAL A 320 3.11 -8.62 3.02
N ASN A 321 1.87 -9.09 2.91
CA ASN A 321 1.54 -10.37 2.30
C ASN A 321 1.39 -10.27 0.77
N LEU A 322 1.43 -9.05 0.22
CA LEU A 322 1.35 -8.83 -1.21
C LEU A 322 2.51 -9.54 -1.94
N ASP A 323 2.23 -10.06 -3.13
CA ASP A 323 3.20 -10.79 -3.98
C ASP A 323 4.33 -9.88 -4.44
N ARG A 324 3.97 -8.70 -4.96
CA ARG A 324 4.92 -7.74 -5.53
C ARG A 324 5.42 -6.75 -4.49
N ILE A 325 6.28 -7.24 -3.60
CA ILE A 325 7.01 -6.45 -2.61
C ILE A 325 8.51 -6.62 -2.80
N GLN A 326 9.27 -5.55 -2.59
CA GLN A 326 10.71 -5.62 -2.33
C GLN A 326 11.02 -5.11 -0.92
N LEU A 327 11.99 -5.74 -0.27
CA LEU A 327 12.55 -5.26 1.00
C LEU A 327 13.99 -4.81 0.75
N TYR A 328 14.28 -3.52 0.94
CA TYR A 328 15.66 -3.04 0.79
C TYR A 328 15.85 -1.71 1.52
N PRO A 329 16.62 -1.67 2.62
CA PRO A 329 16.78 -0.45 3.41
C PRO A 329 17.83 0.48 2.74
N THR A 330 17.49 1.19 1.64
CA THR A 330 18.48 2.00 0.88
C THR A 330 19.18 3.05 1.73
N TYR A 331 18.46 3.70 2.63
CA TYR A 331 19.05 4.70 3.51
C TYR A 331 19.91 4.10 4.63
N SER A 332 19.84 2.78 4.84
CA SER A 332 20.73 2.05 5.74
C SER A 332 21.88 1.37 4.97
N ILE A 333 21.64 1.00 3.70
CA ILE A 333 22.53 0.29 2.78
C ILE A 333 22.57 1.07 1.46
N GLU A 334 23.42 2.08 1.40
CA GLU A 334 23.54 2.91 0.20
C GLU A 334 24.24 2.13 -0.93
N PRO A 335 23.57 1.91 -2.06
CA PRO A 335 24.20 1.29 -3.21
C PRO A 335 25.20 2.27 -3.85
N LYS A 336 26.35 1.74 -4.32
CA LYS A 336 27.40 2.54 -4.96
C LYS A 336 26.91 3.25 -6.23
N GLU A 337 25.98 2.63 -6.95
CA GLU A 337 25.41 3.13 -8.19
C GLU A 337 23.98 3.65 -7.97
N LYS A 338 23.56 4.61 -8.80
CA LYS A 338 22.21 5.20 -8.82
C LYS A 338 21.38 4.65 -9.99
N GLY A 339 20.10 5.00 -10.06
CA GLY A 339 19.23 4.60 -11.18
C GLY A 339 19.17 3.09 -11.39
N THR A 340 19.45 2.62 -12.60
CA THR A 340 19.44 1.18 -12.93
C THR A 340 20.47 0.37 -12.13
N GLY A 341 21.60 0.96 -11.74
CA GLY A 341 22.60 0.34 -10.86
C GLY A 341 22.06 0.04 -9.45
N ARG A 342 21.25 0.95 -8.92
CA ARG A 342 20.53 0.75 -7.66
C ARG A 342 19.54 -0.41 -7.74
N LEU A 343 18.80 -0.54 -8.86
CA LEU A 343 17.90 -1.69 -9.09
C LEU A 343 18.65 -3.03 -9.00
N ALA A 344 19.82 -3.13 -9.61
CA ALA A 344 20.62 -4.35 -9.49
C ALA A 344 21.04 -4.63 -8.05
N ALA A 345 21.49 -3.63 -7.29
CA ALA A 345 21.83 -3.81 -5.88
C ALA A 345 20.66 -4.33 -5.05
N ILE A 346 19.45 -3.81 -5.30
CA ILE A 346 18.21 -4.28 -4.66
C ILE A 346 17.92 -5.73 -5.06
N ASN A 347 18.04 -6.07 -6.34
CA ASN A 347 17.77 -7.41 -6.85
C ASN A 347 18.77 -8.45 -6.33
N ILE A 348 20.05 -8.09 -6.20
CA ILE A 348 21.08 -8.90 -5.53
C ILE A 348 20.62 -9.20 -4.10
N PHE A 349 20.13 -8.19 -3.40
CA PHE A 349 19.65 -8.34 -2.04
C PHE A 349 18.41 -9.25 -1.92
N GLN A 350 17.51 -9.22 -2.92
CA GLN A 350 16.33 -10.09 -2.96
C GLN A 350 16.69 -11.56 -3.18
N LYS A 351 17.67 -11.88 -4.04
CA LYS A 351 17.84 -13.25 -4.52
C LYS A 351 18.57 -14.20 -3.57
N THR A 352 19.23 -13.69 -2.52
CA THR A 352 20.09 -14.37 -1.52
C THR A 352 21.19 -15.31 -2.06
N THR A 353 21.07 -15.87 -3.26
CA THR A 353 22.01 -16.73 -3.99
C THR A 353 21.68 -16.73 -5.49
N LYS A 354 22.48 -16.01 -6.30
CA LYS A 354 22.91 -16.33 -7.69
C LYS A 354 23.36 -15.06 -8.43
N GLN A 355 24.51 -15.14 -9.11
CA GLN A 355 24.86 -14.23 -10.20
C GLN A 355 23.92 -14.51 -11.36
N VAL A 356 23.11 -13.52 -11.73
CA VAL A 356 22.30 -13.54 -12.94
C VAL A 356 22.81 -12.39 -13.78
N ALA A 357 23.08 -12.63 -15.06
CA ALA A 357 23.15 -11.54 -16.03
C ALA A 357 21.82 -10.77 -15.96
N ASP A 358 21.83 -9.46 -16.20
CA ASP A 358 20.61 -8.64 -16.36
C ASP A 358 19.83 -8.25 -15.09
N LEU A 359 20.48 -8.16 -13.92
CA LEU A 359 19.85 -7.65 -12.68
C LEU A 359 19.40 -6.17 -12.76
N HIS A 360 19.82 -5.44 -13.78
CA HIS A 360 19.38 -4.06 -14.04
C HIS A 360 18.10 -3.99 -14.89
N LYS A 361 17.58 -5.12 -15.39
CA LYS A 361 16.54 -5.15 -16.45
C LYS A 361 15.17 -5.66 -16.02
N GLN A 362 15.06 -6.19 -14.80
CA GLN A 362 13.79 -6.70 -14.26
C GLN A 362 13.68 -6.40 -12.78
N VAL A 363 12.46 -6.34 -12.24
CA VAL A 363 12.24 -6.22 -10.80
C VAL A 363 12.11 -7.62 -10.21
N LEU A 364 12.94 -7.98 -9.23
CA LEU A 364 12.82 -9.24 -8.51
C LEU A 364 11.99 -9.03 -7.24
N TRP A 365 10.91 -9.78 -7.08
CA TRP A 365 10.05 -9.72 -5.90
C TRP A 365 10.62 -10.57 -4.74
N SER A 366 10.42 -10.12 -3.51
CA SER A 366 10.80 -10.85 -2.30
C SER A 366 9.95 -12.13 -2.17
N ASN A 367 10.59 -13.26 -1.88
CA ASN A 367 9.86 -14.48 -1.50
C ASN A 367 9.45 -14.45 -0.02
N THR A 368 8.54 -15.34 0.38
CA THR A 368 8.00 -15.42 1.74
C THR A 368 9.10 -15.61 2.80
N ASP A 369 10.04 -16.53 2.58
CA ASP A 369 11.12 -16.82 3.52
C ASP A 369 11.99 -15.59 3.80
N LEU A 370 12.34 -14.87 2.73
CA LEU A 370 13.09 -13.62 2.82
C LEU A 370 12.27 -12.57 3.56
N LYS A 371 10.98 -12.40 3.25
CA LYS A 371 10.13 -11.42 3.92
C LYS A 371 10.07 -11.66 5.42
N VAL A 372 9.80 -12.90 5.83
CA VAL A 372 9.71 -13.30 7.25
C VAL A 372 11.05 -13.08 7.95
N SER A 373 12.15 -13.56 7.37
CA SER A 373 13.48 -13.43 7.96
C SER A 373 13.89 -11.96 8.10
N LEU A 374 13.73 -11.16 7.05
CA LEU A 374 14.21 -9.78 7.03
C LEU A 374 13.40 -8.85 7.92
N LEU A 375 12.06 -8.91 7.85
CA LEU A 375 11.23 -8.04 8.67
C LEU A 375 11.44 -8.35 10.16
N SER A 376 11.60 -9.63 10.52
CA SER A 376 11.95 -10.04 11.87
C SER A 376 13.29 -9.49 12.34
N GLU A 377 14.33 -9.53 11.50
CA GLU A 377 15.67 -8.99 11.79
C GLU A 377 15.63 -7.46 11.91
N ILE A 378 14.83 -6.78 11.09
CA ILE A 378 14.62 -5.33 11.19
C ILE A 378 13.92 -4.97 12.50
N GLU A 379 12.86 -5.67 12.89
CA GLU A 379 12.17 -5.41 14.16
C GLU A 379 13.08 -5.61 15.37
N GLU A 380 13.90 -6.66 15.35
CA GLU A 380 14.92 -6.92 16.36
C GLU A 380 15.93 -5.75 16.42
N GLY A 381 16.48 -5.36 15.28
CA GLY A 381 17.41 -4.24 15.17
C GLY A 381 16.82 -2.91 15.61
N LEU A 382 15.55 -2.62 15.28
CA LEU A 382 14.82 -1.44 15.73
C LEU A 382 14.68 -1.39 17.25
N CYS A 383 14.36 -2.53 17.88
CA CYS A 383 14.29 -2.62 19.34
C CYS A 383 15.65 -2.30 19.96
N GLN A 384 16.72 -2.91 19.44
CA GLN A 384 18.09 -2.74 19.93
C GLN A 384 18.67 -1.34 19.69
N TYR A 385 18.27 -0.69 18.59
CA TYR A 385 18.62 0.70 18.29
C TYR A 385 17.96 1.70 19.28
N GLY A 386 16.72 1.41 19.67
CA GLY A 386 15.95 2.21 20.62
C GLY A 386 14.72 2.83 19.96
N LEU A 387 13.55 2.42 20.43
CA LEU A 387 12.26 2.75 19.83
C LEU A 387 11.88 4.24 19.96
N THR A 388 12.39 4.89 21.01
CA THR A 388 12.22 6.34 21.27
C THR A 388 13.43 7.15 20.80
N ASN A 389 14.47 6.53 20.23
CA ASN A 389 15.63 7.25 19.73
C ASN A 389 15.21 8.15 18.55
N LYS A 390 15.58 9.44 18.64
CA LYS A 390 15.26 10.50 17.68
C LYS A 390 16.50 11.16 17.08
N SER A 391 17.68 10.57 17.27
CA SER A 391 18.90 11.05 16.64
C SER A 391 18.77 11.02 15.12
N ALA A 392 19.08 12.14 14.47
CA ALA A 392 19.14 12.25 13.01
C ALA A 392 20.49 11.77 12.45
N ASP A 393 21.47 11.58 13.34
CA ASP A 393 22.81 11.12 12.97
C ASP A 393 22.75 9.67 12.48
N LEU A 394 23.51 9.38 11.43
CA LEU A 394 23.76 8.00 11.02
C LEU A 394 24.62 7.36 12.10
N GLU A 395 24.03 6.50 12.93
CA GLU A 395 24.78 5.70 13.89
C GLU A 395 25.44 4.54 13.12
N PRO A 396 26.78 4.48 13.00
CA PRO A 396 27.44 3.36 12.37
C PRO A 396 27.19 2.07 13.17
N GLY A 397 26.83 1.00 12.48
CA GLY A 397 26.98 -0.34 13.03
C GLY A 397 25.72 -1.09 13.41
N PHE A 398 24.78 -1.19 12.46
CA PHE A 398 23.90 -2.35 12.46
C PHE A 398 24.51 -3.45 11.58
N VAL A 399 24.58 -4.66 12.13
CA VAL A 399 24.94 -5.86 11.38
C VAL A 399 23.66 -6.42 10.78
N PHE A 400 23.68 -6.70 9.49
CA PHE A 400 22.53 -7.23 8.78
C PHE A 400 22.95 -8.23 7.73
N LYS A 401 22.36 -9.43 7.75
CA LYS A 401 22.86 -10.58 6.96
C LYS A 401 24.38 -10.78 7.10
N ARG A 402 24.94 -10.55 8.30
CA ARG A 402 26.38 -10.65 8.64
C ARG A 402 27.28 -9.59 7.99
N CYS A 403 26.72 -8.57 7.35
CA CYS A 403 27.45 -7.43 6.83
C CYS A 403 27.26 -6.22 7.76
N PHE A 404 28.31 -5.43 7.96
CA PHE A 404 28.25 -4.19 8.72
C PHE A 404 27.89 -3.03 7.79
N PHE A 405 26.94 -2.20 8.20
CA PHE A 405 26.51 -1.03 7.43
C PHE A 405 26.59 0.25 8.26
N ASN A 406 26.93 1.34 7.58
CA ASN A 406 27.14 2.66 8.19
C ASN A 406 25.84 3.49 8.34
N GLY A 407 24.68 2.91 8.02
CA GLY A 407 23.39 3.60 8.08
C GLY A 407 22.52 3.18 9.26
N ASN A 408 21.32 3.76 9.36
CA ASN A 408 20.44 3.61 10.51
C ASN A 408 19.29 2.63 10.23
N ILE A 409 19.10 1.62 11.09
CA ILE A 409 18.06 0.58 10.95
C ILE A 409 16.62 1.15 10.95
N VAL A 410 16.43 2.34 11.52
CA VAL A 410 15.14 3.05 11.48
C VAL A 410 14.73 3.50 10.07
N ASN A 411 15.68 3.59 9.13
CA ASN A 411 15.41 3.96 7.74
C ASN A 411 15.26 2.72 6.86
N ASN A 412 14.49 1.75 7.34
CA ASN A 412 14.14 0.56 6.59
C ASN A 412 13.02 0.85 5.57
N GLU A 413 12.96 0.06 4.51
CA GLU A 413 11.97 0.25 3.45
C GLU A 413 11.29 -1.07 3.07
N ILE A 414 9.97 -1.03 3.17
CA ILE A 414 9.03 -1.99 2.59
C ILE A 414 8.50 -1.32 1.33
N ARG A 415 8.72 -1.93 0.17
CA ARG A 415 8.48 -1.31 -1.12
C ARG A 415 7.39 -2.05 -1.85
N ILE A 416 6.23 -1.41 -2.00
CA ILE A 416 5.02 -2.02 -2.57
C ILE A 416 4.88 -1.59 -4.03
N TYR A 417 4.60 -2.54 -4.92
CA TYR A 417 4.44 -2.26 -6.34
C TYR A 417 3.27 -1.33 -6.65
N GLN A 418 3.60 -0.26 -7.39
CA GLN A 418 2.76 0.77 -8.00
C GLN A 418 1.89 1.61 -7.07
N ALA A 419 1.20 1.00 -6.11
CA ALA A 419 0.24 1.68 -5.26
C ALA A 419 0.04 0.99 -3.90
N ALA A 420 -0.23 1.79 -2.86
CA ALA A 420 -0.79 1.33 -1.60
C ALA A 420 -2.15 1.99 -1.36
N ALA A 421 -3.19 1.20 -1.18
CA ALA A 421 -4.54 1.71 -0.95
C ALA A 421 -4.68 2.18 0.50
N VAL A 422 -4.79 3.52 0.69
CA VAL A 422 -4.74 4.12 2.02
C VAL A 422 -5.95 3.75 2.85
N ARG A 423 -7.15 4.06 2.35
CA ARG A 423 -8.39 3.76 3.07
C ARG A 423 -8.45 2.30 3.50
N ASP A 424 -8.17 1.40 2.57
CA ASP A 424 -8.30 -0.05 2.78
C ASP A 424 -7.36 -0.58 3.85
N TYR A 425 -6.10 -0.18 3.84
CA TYR A 425 -5.12 -0.76 4.76
C TYR A 425 -4.90 0.11 6.01
N MET A 426 -5.33 1.36 6.07
CA MET A 426 -4.96 2.24 7.17
C MET A 426 -5.75 1.94 8.45
N THR A 427 -5.03 1.57 9.50
CA THR A 427 -5.60 1.22 10.82
C THR A 427 -5.48 2.34 11.85
N ALA A 428 -4.56 3.29 11.65
CA ALA A 428 -4.40 4.47 12.50
C ALA A 428 -3.62 5.58 11.80
N VAL A 429 -3.81 6.82 12.26
CA VAL A 429 -2.98 7.97 11.91
C VAL A 429 -2.53 8.65 13.19
N ILE A 430 -1.22 8.75 13.40
CA ILE A 430 -0.70 9.64 14.44
C ILE A 430 -0.65 11.05 13.88
N VAL A 431 -1.36 11.97 14.53
CA VAL A 431 -1.49 13.39 14.17
C VAL A 431 -0.86 14.28 15.24
N PRO A 432 -0.58 15.57 14.95
CA PRO A 432 -0.09 16.50 15.97
C PRO A 432 -1.00 16.57 17.22
N PRO A 433 -0.46 16.96 18.38
CA PRO A 433 -1.27 17.23 19.58
C PRO A 433 -2.43 18.19 19.28
N ASP A 434 -3.55 18.00 19.99
CA ASP A 434 -4.73 18.88 19.94
C ASP A 434 -5.38 19.02 18.55
N SER A 435 -5.17 18.05 17.66
CA SER A 435 -5.67 18.10 16.28
C SER A 435 -6.63 16.96 15.92
N ALA A 436 -6.75 15.90 16.73
CA ALA A 436 -7.55 14.74 16.33
C ALA A 436 -9.02 15.08 16.10
N GLU A 437 -9.58 16.02 16.87
CA GLU A 437 -10.96 16.44 16.69
C GLU A 437 -11.20 17.12 15.34
N ALA A 438 -10.29 18.00 14.90
CA ALA A 438 -10.37 18.61 13.58
C ALA A 438 -10.29 17.57 12.44
N TYR A 439 -9.46 16.54 12.61
CA TYR A 439 -9.41 15.42 11.65
C TYR A 439 -10.71 14.60 11.66
N ARG A 440 -11.29 14.32 12.83
CA ARG A 440 -12.57 13.59 12.94
C ARG A 440 -13.73 14.36 12.32
N GLN A 441 -13.83 15.66 12.60
CA GLN A 441 -14.87 16.52 12.01
C GLN A 441 -14.75 16.58 10.49
N ALA A 442 -13.53 16.71 9.98
CA ALA A 442 -13.28 16.70 8.55
C ALA A 442 -13.54 15.35 7.89
N TYR A 443 -13.18 14.26 8.56
CA TYR A 443 -13.54 12.91 8.11
C TYR A 443 -15.06 12.78 8.03
N GLN A 444 -15.77 13.17 9.09
CA GLN A 444 -17.22 13.08 9.16
C GLN A 444 -17.91 13.97 8.13
N SER A 445 -17.44 15.20 7.91
CA SER A 445 -18.02 16.10 6.91
C SER A 445 -17.91 15.54 5.50
N GLU A 446 -16.82 14.83 5.20
CA GLU A 446 -16.60 14.21 3.90
C GLU A 446 -17.27 12.84 3.78
N MET A 447 -17.35 12.05 4.85
CA MET A 447 -17.74 10.63 4.76
C MET A 447 -19.16 10.34 5.22
N ALA A 448 -19.77 11.21 6.03
CA ALA A 448 -21.07 10.94 6.62
C ALA A 448 -22.11 10.56 5.55
N ASN A 449 -22.76 9.42 5.78
CA ASN A 449 -23.83 8.89 4.92
C ASN A 449 -23.41 8.55 3.47
N LYS A 450 -22.11 8.50 3.15
CA LYS A 450 -21.64 8.01 1.83
C LYS A 450 -21.86 6.51 1.65
N CYS A 451 -21.83 5.73 2.74
CA CYS A 451 -22.14 4.31 2.77
C CYS A 451 -22.63 3.86 4.16
N GLU A 452 -23.10 2.62 4.30
CA GLU A 452 -23.63 2.10 5.57
C GLU A 452 -22.59 2.02 6.71
N HIS A 453 -21.31 1.88 6.36
CA HIS A 453 -20.21 1.71 7.31
C HIS A 453 -19.21 2.88 7.23
N TRP A 454 -19.68 4.07 6.83
CA TRP A 454 -18.83 5.24 6.63
C TRP A 454 -17.98 5.59 7.88
N ASP A 455 -18.46 5.22 9.06
CA ASP A 455 -17.82 5.42 10.35
C ASP A 455 -16.63 4.48 10.61
N TYR A 456 -16.39 3.48 9.74
CA TYR A 456 -15.28 2.55 9.82
C TYR A 456 -14.32 2.68 8.63
N ASN A 457 -13.02 2.72 8.95
CA ASN A 457 -11.93 2.62 7.99
C ASN A 457 -11.09 1.39 8.31
N CYS A 458 -10.93 0.44 7.37
CA CYS A 458 -10.25 -0.83 7.63
C CYS A 458 -10.76 -1.51 8.93
N GLY A 459 -12.08 -1.54 9.15
CA GLY A 459 -12.66 -2.09 10.39
C GLY A 459 -12.23 -1.39 11.69
N VAL A 460 -11.78 -0.13 11.61
CA VAL A 460 -11.46 0.76 12.74
C VAL A 460 -12.40 1.95 12.72
N HIS A 461 -13.11 2.18 13.82
CA HIS A 461 -14.04 3.30 13.90
C HIS A 461 -13.29 4.65 13.87
N PHE A 462 -13.80 5.66 13.16
CA PHE A 462 -13.12 6.93 12.90
C PHE A 462 -12.76 7.68 14.19
N SER A 463 -13.53 7.51 15.27
CA SER A 463 -13.22 8.08 16.60
C SER A 463 -11.88 7.61 17.16
N ARG A 464 -11.41 6.42 16.76
CA ARG A 464 -10.13 5.82 17.16
C ARG A 464 -9.05 5.92 16.09
N LEU A 465 -9.42 6.31 14.87
CA LEU A 465 -8.50 6.35 13.72
C LEU A 465 -7.40 7.40 13.90
N PHE A 466 -7.75 8.58 14.41
CA PHE A 466 -6.82 9.68 14.62
C PHE A 466 -6.33 9.69 16.08
N VAL A 467 -5.04 9.40 16.27
CA VAL A 467 -4.37 9.33 17.57
C VAL A 467 -3.41 10.50 17.70
N GLU A 468 -3.62 11.38 18.67
CA GLU A 468 -2.70 12.52 18.81
C GLU A 468 -1.38 12.09 19.44
N ALA A 469 -0.30 12.68 18.95
CA ALA A 469 1.00 12.58 19.58
C ALA A 469 1.01 13.28 20.94
N ILE A 470 1.84 12.80 21.88
CA ILE A 470 2.05 13.47 23.18
C ILE A 470 2.76 14.84 23.02
N GLU A 471 3.58 14.98 21.97
CA GLU A 471 4.27 16.22 21.63
C GLU A 471 4.36 16.38 20.12
N SER A 472 4.40 17.63 19.66
CA SER A 472 4.53 18.01 18.25
C SER A 472 6.00 17.92 17.77
N ASN A 473 6.68 16.81 18.07
CA ASN A 473 8.03 16.50 17.60
C ASN A 473 8.17 14.99 17.30
N ASP A 474 9.23 14.58 16.62
CA ASP A 474 9.42 13.16 16.24
C ASP A 474 9.48 12.21 17.46
N SER A 475 9.99 12.67 18.61
CA SER A 475 9.97 11.92 19.89
C SER A 475 8.55 11.62 20.31
N GLY A 476 7.70 12.64 20.37
CA GLY A 476 6.31 12.53 20.80
C GLY A 476 5.52 11.57 19.92
N PHE A 477 5.76 11.57 18.62
CA PHE A 477 5.15 10.61 17.70
C PHE A 477 5.67 9.17 17.94
N ARG A 478 6.98 8.99 18.18
CA ARG A 478 7.58 7.68 18.51
C ARG A 478 7.05 7.12 19.83
N GLU A 479 6.98 7.95 20.87
CA GLU A 479 6.47 7.56 22.19
C GLU A 479 4.98 7.22 22.14
N THR A 480 4.20 7.94 21.32
CA THR A 480 2.78 7.66 21.09
C THR A 480 2.58 6.37 20.31
N TRP A 481 3.39 6.13 19.29
CA TRP A 481 3.43 4.84 18.61
C TRP A 481 3.74 3.70 19.57
N LEU A 482 4.74 3.86 20.45
CA LEU A 482 5.09 2.85 21.44
C LEU A 482 3.93 2.55 22.39
N MET A 483 3.20 3.58 22.84
CA MET A 483 1.97 3.39 23.62
C MET A 483 0.92 2.55 22.88
N MET A 484 0.75 2.77 21.57
CA MET A 484 -0.15 1.96 20.73
C MET A 484 0.32 0.50 20.66
N GLN A 485 1.61 0.24 20.46
CA GLN A 485 2.16 -1.14 20.45
C GLN A 485 2.04 -1.85 21.80
N LEU A 486 2.17 -1.10 22.91
CA LEU A 486 2.00 -1.65 24.24
C LEU A 486 0.55 -2.04 24.54
N LYS A 487 -0.44 -1.46 23.85
CA LYS A 487 -1.85 -1.90 23.99
C LYS A 487 -2.00 -3.37 23.63
N GLU A 488 -1.25 -3.82 22.62
CA GLU A 488 -1.31 -5.19 22.09
C GLU A 488 -0.49 -6.19 22.92
N SER A 489 0.52 -5.74 23.68
CA SER A 489 1.51 -6.63 24.33
C SER A 489 1.59 -6.49 25.85
N HIS A 490 1.42 -5.28 26.37
CA HIS A 490 1.59 -4.90 27.79
C HIS A 490 0.49 -3.92 28.22
N PRO A 491 -0.75 -4.36 28.37
CA PRO A 491 -1.91 -3.48 28.60
C PRO A 491 -1.78 -2.63 29.87
N THR A 492 -1.11 -3.12 30.91
CA THR A 492 -0.85 -2.33 32.12
C THR A 492 0.08 -1.14 31.86
N LEU A 493 1.16 -1.32 31.08
CA LEU A 493 2.04 -0.21 30.72
C LEU A 493 1.33 0.79 29.81
N SER A 494 0.56 0.30 28.84
CA SER A 494 -0.28 1.14 27.97
C SER A 494 -1.26 1.99 28.78
N ARG A 495 -1.99 1.39 29.75
CA ARG A 495 -2.92 2.13 30.63
C ARG A 495 -2.22 3.19 31.49
N VAL A 496 -1.03 2.91 32.01
CA VAL A 496 -0.26 3.89 32.80
C VAL A 496 0.18 5.06 31.92
N MET A 497 0.65 4.79 30.70
CA MET A 497 0.99 5.85 29.72
C MET A 497 -0.26 6.66 29.34
N HIS A 498 -1.39 6.00 29.08
CA HIS A 498 -2.65 6.67 28.76
C HIS A 498 -3.12 7.59 29.89
N ARG A 499 -3.03 7.15 31.15
CA ARG A 499 -3.32 7.98 32.32
C ARG A 499 -2.35 9.16 32.45
N ALA A 500 -1.06 8.96 32.18
CA ALA A 500 -0.10 10.05 32.19
C ALA A 500 -0.46 11.12 31.15
N ARG A 501 -0.84 10.70 29.94
CA ARG A 501 -1.34 11.60 28.88
C ARG A 501 -2.61 12.34 29.30
N GLN A 502 -3.63 11.63 29.82
CA GLN A 502 -4.91 12.24 30.23
C GLN A 502 -4.76 13.30 31.34
N ASN A 503 -3.74 13.15 32.19
CA ASN A 503 -3.46 14.11 33.26
C ASN A 503 -2.39 15.14 32.87
N ASP A 504 -2.09 15.29 31.58
CA ASP A 504 -1.04 16.17 31.01
C ASP A 504 0.35 16.00 31.67
N LYS A 505 0.66 14.79 32.16
CA LYS A 505 1.95 14.45 32.78
C LYS A 505 2.98 14.03 31.73
N ARG A 506 3.30 14.92 30.78
CA ARG A 506 4.19 14.65 29.64
C ARG A 506 5.55 14.08 30.05
N ARG A 507 6.20 14.66 31.07
CA ARG A 507 7.49 14.15 31.59
C ARG A 507 7.39 12.71 32.10
N ALA A 508 6.27 12.35 32.74
CA ALA A 508 6.06 10.99 33.20
C ALA A 508 5.83 10.04 32.02
N PHE A 509 5.06 10.47 31.02
CA PHE A 509 4.84 9.73 29.78
C PHE A 509 6.16 9.38 29.09
N SER A 510 7.01 10.38 28.81
CA SER A 510 8.29 10.16 28.13
C SER A 510 9.24 9.31 28.99
N LYS A 511 9.27 9.51 30.31
CA LYS A 511 10.07 8.66 31.22
C LYS A 511 9.63 7.19 31.17
N ILE A 512 8.34 6.91 31.07
CA ILE A 512 7.84 5.54 30.91
C ILE A 512 8.24 4.99 29.54
N ALA A 513 8.03 5.76 28.47
CA ALA A 513 8.39 5.38 27.11
C ALA A 513 9.88 5.03 26.99
N ASP A 514 10.77 5.81 27.59
CA ASP A 514 12.21 5.56 27.60
C ASP A 514 12.58 4.29 28.39
N LYS A 515 11.88 4.02 29.50
CA LYS A 515 12.10 2.78 30.26
C LYS A 515 11.63 1.56 29.46
N VAL A 516 10.50 1.65 28.78
CA VAL A 516 10.02 0.60 27.88
C VAL A 516 11.00 0.40 26.72
N SER A 517 11.45 1.48 26.08
CA SER A 517 12.45 1.46 25.01
C SER A 517 13.75 0.79 25.48
N ALA A 518 14.21 1.07 26.70
CA ALA A 518 15.37 0.42 27.30
C ALA A 518 15.15 -1.07 27.60
N MET A 519 13.93 -1.49 27.95
CA MET A 519 13.59 -2.91 28.12
C MET A 519 13.57 -3.64 26.78
N ALA A 520 12.92 -3.06 25.77
CA ALA A 520 12.92 -3.58 24.40
C ALA A 520 14.33 -3.66 23.81
N ARG A 521 15.19 -2.69 24.10
CA ARG A 521 16.60 -2.71 23.71
C ARG A 521 17.38 -3.91 24.25
N ARG A 522 17.05 -4.37 25.46
CA ARG A 522 17.71 -5.53 26.10
C ARG A 522 17.16 -6.87 25.61
N GLN A 523 15.85 -6.95 25.37
CA GLN A 523 15.16 -8.20 25.05
C GLN A 523 14.90 -8.38 23.55
N GLY A 524 15.14 -7.35 22.76
CA GLY A 524 14.77 -7.32 21.35
C GLY A 524 13.27 -7.35 21.16
N ARG A 525 12.85 -7.92 20.03
CA ARG A 525 11.44 -8.07 19.68
C ARG A 525 10.68 -9.00 20.63
N LYS A 526 11.38 -9.91 21.34
CA LYS A 526 10.79 -10.82 22.33
C LYS A 526 10.11 -10.09 23.47
N PHE A 527 10.49 -8.84 23.75
CA PHE A 527 9.78 -7.99 24.70
C PHE A 527 8.28 -7.95 24.39
N PHE A 528 7.90 -7.74 23.13
CA PHE A 528 6.49 -7.61 22.72
C PHE A 528 5.76 -8.95 22.57
N LEU A 529 6.48 -10.05 22.40
CA LEU A 529 5.93 -11.39 22.18
C LEU A 529 5.50 -12.04 23.51
N THR A 530 4.40 -11.53 24.08
CA THR A 530 3.82 -12.02 25.34
C THR A 530 2.64 -12.97 25.06
N PRO A 531 2.21 -13.79 26.05
CA PRO A 531 0.97 -14.56 25.92
C PRO A 531 -0.26 -13.68 25.64
N TYR A 532 -0.26 -12.47 26.21
CA TYR A 532 -1.29 -11.47 25.95
C TYR A 532 -1.27 -11.02 24.48
N PHE A 533 -0.08 -10.78 23.91
CA PHE A 533 0.06 -10.46 22.49
C PHE A 533 -0.53 -11.54 21.59
N SER A 534 -0.20 -12.81 21.82
CA SER A 534 -0.76 -13.92 21.03
C SER A 534 -2.30 -13.96 21.12
N HIS A 535 -2.86 -13.75 22.31
CA HIS A 535 -4.31 -13.69 22.49
C HIS A 535 -4.94 -12.46 21.79
N TYR A 536 -4.32 -11.29 21.91
CA TYR A 536 -4.76 -10.06 21.25
C TYR A 536 -4.74 -10.20 19.73
N GLN A 537 -3.70 -10.82 19.15
CA GLN A 537 -3.63 -11.09 17.72
C GLN A 537 -4.74 -12.04 17.25
N ALA A 538 -5.09 -13.06 18.04
CA ALA A 538 -6.21 -13.95 17.72
C ALA A 538 -7.56 -13.20 17.69
N LEU A 539 -7.83 -12.36 18.69
CA LEU A 539 -9.03 -11.52 18.73
C LEU A 539 -9.06 -10.50 17.59
N THR A 540 -7.90 -9.91 17.28
CA THR A 540 -7.76 -8.94 16.18
C THR A 540 -8.01 -9.61 14.83
N ARG A 541 -7.50 -10.83 14.60
CA ARG A 541 -7.79 -11.61 13.40
C ARG A 541 -9.29 -11.88 13.27
N GLN A 542 -9.94 -12.32 14.35
CA GLN A 542 -11.39 -12.55 14.36
C GLN A 542 -12.20 -11.28 14.06
N LYS A 543 -11.76 -10.11 14.58
CA LYS A 543 -12.38 -8.82 14.25
C LYS A 543 -12.32 -8.56 12.74
N TYR A 544 -11.17 -8.79 12.13
CA TYR A 544 -10.98 -8.57 10.70
C TYR A 544 -11.73 -9.59 9.84
N GLU A 545 -11.84 -10.84 10.29
CA GLU A 545 -12.69 -11.85 9.65
C GLU A 545 -14.15 -11.38 9.60
N PHE A 546 -14.73 -10.90 10.71
CA PHE A 546 -16.10 -10.37 10.71
C PHE A 546 -16.27 -9.13 9.83
N TRP A 547 -15.25 -8.27 9.78
CA TRP A 547 -15.25 -7.11 8.89
C TRP A 547 -15.25 -7.52 7.41
N LEU A 548 -14.40 -8.49 7.03
CA LEU A 548 -14.33 -9.00 5.67
C LEU A 548 -15.60 -9.75 5.27
N GLU A 549 -16.19 -10.56 6.18
CA GLU A 549 -17.50 -11.21 5.99
C GLU A 549 -18.61 -10.19 5.71
N TYR A 550 -18.59 -9.06 6.43
CA TYR A 550 -19.53 -7.96 6.20
C TYR A 550 -19.30 -7.30 4.84
N LEU A 551 -18.07 -6.89 4.52
CA LEU A 551 -17.76 -6.21 3.27
C LEU A 551 -18.09 -7.08 2.06
N GLU A 552 -17.85 -8.39 2.13
CA GLU A 552 -18.27 -9.34 1.10
C GLU A 552 -19.80 -9.29 0.88
N SER A 553 -20.59 -9.43 1.95
CA SER A 553 -22.06 -9.34 1.84
C SER A 553 -22.53 -7.98 1.35
N TYR A 554 -21.94 -6.89 1.84
CA TYR A 554 -22.31 -5.53 1.46
C TYR A 554 -22.12 -5.31 -0.05
N ARG A 555 -20.96 -5.69 -0.59
CA ARG A 555 -20.65 -5.55 -2.02
C ARG A 555 -21.53 -6.46 -2.88
N ASN A 556 -21.91 -7.63 -2.36
CA ASN A 556 -22.84 -8.56 -3.03
C ASN A 556 -24.31 -8.18 -2.91
N ARG A 557 -24.63 -7.08 -2.21
CA ARG A 557 -26.01 -6.68 -1.89
C ARG A 557 -26.82 -7.82 -1.25
N ASP A 558 -26.14 -8.63 -0.43
CA ASP A 558 -26.75 -9.73 0.30
C ASP A 558 -27.63 -9.18 1.44
N LYS A 559 -28.82 -9.76 1.60
CA LYS A 559 -29.76 -9.42 2.68
C LYS A 559 -29.18 -9.67 4.07
N LEU A 560 -28.13 -10.49 4.19
CA LEU A 560 -27.42 -10.74 5.45
C LEU A 560 -26.40 -9.66 5.82
N ALA A 561 -26.07 -8.70 4.93
CA ALA A 561 -25.07 -7.67 5.21
C ALA A 561 -25.35 -6.89 6.52
N PRO A 562 -26.59 -6.45 6.82
CA PRO A 562 -26.88 -5.74 8.07
C PRO A 562 -26.65 -6.61 9.32
N VAL A 563 -26.94 -7.91 9.23
CA VAL A 563 -26.72 -8.86 10.33
C VAL A 563 -25.23 -9.06 10.60
N ARG A 564 -24.43 -9.21 9.53
CA ARG A 564 -22.97 -9.34 9.62
C ARG A 564 -22.32 -8.05 10.14
N PHE A 565 -22.81 -6.88 9.71
CA PHE A 565 -22.34 -5.60 10.24
C PHE A 565 -22.63 -5.47 11.73
N LYS A 566 -23.84 -5.84 12.18
CA LYS A 566 -24.18 -5.86 13.61
C LYS A 566 -23.25 -6.77 14.40
N ARG A 567 -22.98 -7.98 13.91
CA ARG A 567 -22.02 -8.91 14.53
C ARG A 567 -20.62 -8.29 14.66
N PHE A 568 -20.11 -7.69 13.58
CA PHE A 568 -18.83 -7.00 13.58
C PHE A 568 -18.80 -5.86 14.62
N THR A 569 -19.79 -4.97 14.62
CA THR A 569 -19.83 -3.82 15.53
C THR A 569 -19.98 -4.22 17.00
N GLU A 570 -20.73 -5.27 17.31
CA GLU A 570 -20.84 -5.84 18.65
C GLU A 570 -19.50 -6.42 19.12
N PHE A 571 -18.81 -7.17 18.26
CA PHE A 571 -17.50 -7.72 18.59
C PHE A 571 -16.43 -6.63 18.73
N TYR A 572 -16.45 -5.61 17.86
CA TYR A 572 -15.56 -4.46 17.94
C TYR A 572 -15.67 -3.76 19.29
N ARG A 573 -16.91 -3.47 19.75
CA ARG A 573 -17.17 -2.87 21.07
C ARG A 573 -16.73 -3.76 22.23
N TYR A 574 -16.84 -5.08 22.09
CA TYR A 574 -16.35 -6.03 23.09
C TYR A 574 -14.82 -5.99 23.20
N LEU A 575 -14.12 -6.00 22.06
CA LEU A 575 -12.67 -5.91 21.99
C LEU A 575 -12.18 -4.61 22.64
N GLU A 576 -12.82 -3.47 22.35
CA GLU A 576 -12.48 -2.19 23.00
C GLU A 576 -12.62 -2.26 24.52
N LYS A 577 -13.69 -2.86 25.05
CA LYS A 577 -13.93 -2.96 26.50
C LYS A 577 -12.92 -3.83 27.26
N ILE A 578 -12.32 -4.83 26.60
CA ILE A 578 -11.33 -5.71 27.23
C ILE A 578 -9.93 -5.10 27.18
N CYS A 579 -9.67 -4.29 26.15
CA CYS A 579 -8.36 -3.72 25.89
C CYS A 579 -8.14 -2.35 26.56
N ASP A 580 -9.21 -1.66 26.96
CA ASP A 580 -9.21 -0.43 27.77
C ASP A 580 -9.30 -0.77 29.27
#